data_AF-A0A4U3MCP3-F1
#
_entry.id   AF-A0A4U3MCP3-F1
#
_cell.length_a   1.000
_cell.length_b   1.000
_cell.length_c   1.000
_cell.angle_alpha   90.00
_cell.angle_beta   90.00
_cell.angle_gamma   90.00
#
_symmetry.space_group_name_H-M   'P 1'
#
loop_
_entity.id
_entity.type
_entity.pdbx_description
1 polymer ?
#
loop_
_entity_poly.entity_id
_entity_poly.type
_entity_poly.pdbx_seq_one_letter_code
_entity_poly.pdbx_strand_id
1 'polypeptide(L)'
;AALDRIESLDLGRPPSERSLGAPANTTGDEGAHALAAALPGSPLRRLELRHTGLTGRGAKGLLTHVPDDTRLEYVGLGPGLPRKVKRSFTARLRPAGPGHPDLIAIGSLYR
;
A
#
# COMPACT_ATOMS: atom_id res chain seq x y z
N ALA A 1 17.51 -0.15 7.47
CA ALA A 1 17.01 0.34 6.15
C ALA A 1 15.79 1.24 6.40
N ALA A 2 15.41 2.16 5.50
CA ALA A 2 14.42 3.22 5.80
C ALA A 2 13.04 2.74 6.32
N LEU A 3 12.66 1.48 6.06
CA LEU A 3 11.38 0.88 6.49
C LEU A 3 11.53 -0.23 7.54
N ASP A 4 12.73 -0.46 8.09
CA ASP A 4 13.07 -1.66 8.90
C ASP A 4 12.25 -1.88 10.18
N ARG A 5 11.55 -0.86 10.69
CA ARG A 5 10.65 -0.96 11.85
C ARG A 5 9.23 -0.46 11.56
N ILE A 6 8.85 -0.36 10.29
CA ILE A 6 7.55 0.16 9.87
C ILE A 6 6.73 -0.99 9.25
N GLU A 7 5.68 -1.42 9.94
CA GLU A 7 4.75 -2.45 9.42
C GLU A 7 3.59 -1.86 8.63
N SER A 8 3.23 -0.60 8.89
CA SER A 8 2.16 0.09 8.19
C SER A 8 2.57 1.52 7.86
N LEU A 9 2.50 1.87 6.58
CA LEU A 9 2.79 3.20 6.08
C LEU A 9 1.57 3.72 5.31
N ASP A 10 0.93 4.76 5.85
CA ASP A 10 -0.19 5.44 5.20
C ASP A 10 0.25 6.81 4.68
N LEU A 11 0.43 6.92 3.37
CA LEU A 11 0.72 8.17 2.67
C LEU A 11 -0.51 8.72 1.98
N GLY A 12 -1.70 8.20 2.24
CA GLY A 12 -2.94 8.62 1.63
C GLY A 12 -3.35 10.03 2.04
N ARG A 13 -4.65 10.27 2.22
CA ARG A 13 -5.12 11.56 2.76
C ARG A 13 -4.83 11.64 4.25
N PRO A 14 -3.89 12.49 4.70
CA PRO A 14 -3.56 12.55 6.12
C PRO A 14 -4.64 13.33 6.90
N PRO A 15 -4.88 13.00 8.17
CA PRO A 15 -5.83 13.75 9.02
C PRO A 15 -5.49 15.24 9.14
N SER A 16 -4.22 15.61 8.98
CA SER A 16 -3.74 16.99 9.01
C SER A 16 -4.27 17.83 7.84
N GLU A 17 -4.58 17.23 6.68
CA GLU A 17 -5.16 17.95 5.54
C GLU A 17 -6.50 18.58 5.95
N ARG A 18 -7.37 17.79 6.60
CA ARG A 18 -8.68 18.27 7.06
C ARG A 18 -8.59 19.11 8.33
N SER A 19 -7.76 18.69 9.28
CA SER A 19 -7.76 19.26 10.64
C SER A 19 -6.94 20.54 10.74
N LEU A 20 -5.89 20.66 9.92
CA LEU A 20 -4.90 21.74 9.97
C LEU A 20 -4.75 22.48 8.63
N GLY A 21 -5.50 22.10 7.59
CA GLY A 21 -5.31 22.66 6.24
C GLY A 21 -3.94 22.33 5.64
N ALA A 22 -3.26 21.30 6.14
CA ALA A 22 -1.94 20.91 5.66
C ALA A 22 -2.00 20.43 4.20
N PRO A 23 -0.92 20.61 3.42
CA PRO A 23 -0.89 20.08 2.06
C PRO A 23 -0.97 18.55 2.07
N ALA A 24 -1.54 18.00 0.98
CA ALA A 24 -1.60 16.55 0.77
C ALA A 24 -0.20 15.95 0.52
N ASN A 25 -0.03 14.69 0.90
CA ASN A 25 1.16 13.92 0.54
C ASN A 25 1.17 13.67 -0.96
N THR A 26 2.06 14.34 -1.70
CA THR A 26 2.09 14.26 -3.18
C THR A 26 3.39 13.63 -3.66
N THR A 27 3.68 12.42 -3.18
CA THR A 27 4.97 11.74 -3.42
C THR A 27 5.19 11.31 -4.88
N GLY A 28 4.12 11.14 -5.65
CA GLY A 28 4.17 10.85 -7.09
C GLY A 28 4.88 9.54 -7.44
N ASP A 29 5.30 9.44 -8.71
CA ASP A 29 6.04 8.29 -9.21
C ASP A 29 7.45 8.18 -8.60
N GLU A 30 8.11 9.32 -8.31
CA GLU A 30 9.43 9.34 -7.68
C GLU A 30 9.41 8.75 -6.28
N GLY A 31 8.42 9.12 -5.47
CA GLY A 31 8.23 8.52 -4.15
C GLY A 31 7.92 7.02 -4.23
N ALA A 32 7.18 6.58 -5.24
CA ALA A 32 6.98 5.15 -5.47
C ALA A 32 8.29 4.42 -5.83
N HIS A 33 9.19 5.05 -6.57
CA HIS A 33 10.53 4.50 -6.82
C HIS A 33 11.40 4.46 -5.55
N ALA A 34 11.34 5.49 -4.70
CA ALA A 34 12.04 5.48 -3.41
C ALA A 34 11.51 4.36 -2.49
N LEU A 35 10.19 4.19 -2.42
CA LEU A 35 9.56 3.10 -1.67
C LEU A 35 9.97 1.73 -2.22
N ALA A 36 9.98 1.58 -3.54
CA ALA A 36 10.41 0.35 -4.22
C ALA A 36 11.82 -0.09 -3.81
N ALA A 37 12.76 0.86 -3.74
CA ALA A 37 14.14 0.59 -3.30
C ALA A 37 14.23 0.21 -1.81
N ALA A 38 13.28 0.66 -0.99
CA ALA A 38 13.26 0.40 0.45
C ALA A 38 12.47 -0.85 0.86
N LEU A 39 11.73 -1.48 -0.06
CA LEU A 39 10.90 -2.66 0.21
C LEU A 39 11.67 -3.96 0.51
N PRO A 40 12.80 -4.29 -0.15
CA PRO A 40 13.52 -5.53 0.12
C PRO A 40 13.93 -5.66 1.60
N GLY A 41 13.58 -6.79 2.22
CA GLY A 41 13.84 -7.06 3.64
C GLY A 41 13.00 -6.23 4.63
N SER A 42 12.06 -5.41 4.15
CA SER A 42 11.20 -4.61 5.01
C SER A 42 10.13 -5.45 5.72
N PRO A 43 9.78 -5.15 6.99
CA PRO A 43 8.64 -5.73 7.67
C PRO A 43 7.29 -5.17 7.20
N LEU A 44 7.26 -4.27 6.21
CA LEU A 44 6.05 -3.58 5.76
C LEU A 44 4.96 -4.55 5.29
N ARG A 45 3.79 -4.47 5.92
CA ARG A 45 2.58 -5.26 5.61
C ARG A 45 1.53 -4.44 4.90
N ARG A 46 1.42 -3.15 5.24
CA ARG A 46 0.42 -2.23 4.67
C ARG A 46 1.08 -0.98 4.10
N LEU A 47 0.78 -0.70 2.83
CA LEU A 47 1.23 0.51 2.14
C LEU A 47 0.04 1.20 1.47
N GLU A 48 -0.35 2.39 1.92
CA GLU A 48 -1.44 3.16 1.31
C GLU A 48 -0.88 4.33 0.47
N LEU A 49 -1.23 4.34 -0.82
CA LEU A 49 -0.75 5.31 -1.81
C LEU A 49 -1.88 5.98 -2.60
N ARG A 50 -3.15 5.82 -2.18
CA ARG A 50 -4.25 6.59 -2.78
C ARG A 50 -4.01 8.08 -2.56
N HIS A 51 -4.32 8.90 -3.57
CA HIS A 51 -4.18 10.36 -3.50
C HIS A 51 -2.74 10.90 -3.39
N THR A 52 -1.72 10.10 -3.69
CA THR A 52 -0.32 10.57 -3.67
C THR A 52 0.18 11.18 -4.97
N GLY A 53 -0.66 11.28 -6.00
CA GLY A 53 -0.23 11.61 -7.36
C GLY A 53 0.43 10.45 -8.11
N LEU A 54 0.41 9.23 -7.55
CA LEU A 54 0.92 8.02 -8.20
C LEU A 54 0.22 7.75 -9.53
N THR A 55 0.99 7.56 -10.59
CA THR A 55 0.49 7.19 -11.92
C THR A 55 0.63 5.68 -12.18
N GLY A 56 0.11 5.22 -13.32
CA GLY A 56 0.31 3.84 -13.76
C GLY A 56 1.79 3.48 -14.00
N ARG A 57 2.65 4.45 -14.35
CA ARG A 57 4.09 4.21 -14.55
C ARG A 57 4.79 3.95 -13.22
N GLY A 58 4.64 4.85 -12.25
CA GLY A 58 5.20 4.67 -10.91
C GLY A 58 4.70 3.40 -10.23
N ALA A 59 3.41 3.09 -10.37
CA ALA A 59 2.86 1.86 -9.80
C ALA A 59 3.42 0.58 -10.43
N LYS A 60 3.66 0.57 -11.75
CA LYS A 60 4.35 -0.53 -12.42
C LYS A 60 5.81 -0.62 -11.95
N GLY A 61 6.48 0.52 -11.80
CA GLY A 61 7.84 0.61 -11.26
C GLY A 61 7.94 0.01 -9.86
N LEU A 62 7.02 0.38 -8.97
CA LEU A 62 6.90 -0.19 -7.63
C LEU A 62 6.68 -1.70 -7.68
N LEU A 63 5.70 -2.15 -8.48
CA LEU A 63 5.37 -3.56 -8.62
C LEU A 63 6.59 -4.41 -9.02
N THR A 64 7.41 -3.96 -9.97
CA THR A 64 8.58 -4.69 -10.45
C THR A 64 9.59 -5.00 -9.34
N HIS A 65 9.69 -4.13 -8.32
CA HIS A 65 10.64 -4.25 -7.21
C HIS A 65 10.02 -4.86 -5.95
N VAL A 66 8.74 -5.24 -5.97
CA VAL A 66 8.16 -6.05 -4.89
C VAL A 66 8.83 -7.43 -4.94
N PRO A 67 9.55 -7.83 -3.86
CA PRO A 67 10.25 -9.10 -3.84
C PRO A 67 9.27 -10.27 -3.62
N ASP A 68 9.64 -11.47 -4.06
CA ASP A 68 8.76 -12.65 -3.98
C ASP A 68 8.48 -13.13 -2.53
N ASP A 69 9.38 -12.76 -1.61
CA ASP A 69 9.27 -12.98 -0.16
C ASP A 69 8.67 -11.79 0.59
N THR A 70 8.03 -10.85 -0.13
CA THR A 70 7.41 -9.68 0.49
C THR A 70 6.43 -10.05 1.60
N ARG A 71 6.42 -9.25 2.66
CA ARG A 71 5.42 -9.29 3.72
C ARG A 71 4.21 -8.40 3.44
N LEU A 72 4.17 -7.74 2.29
CA LEU A 72 3.05 -6.87 1.93
C LEU A 72 1.77 -7.69 1.76
N GLU A 73 0.77 -7.29 2.52
CA GLU A 73 -0.59 -7.84 2.53
C GLU A 73 -1.57 -6.90 1.82
N TYR A 74 -1.28 -5.60 1.87
CA TYR A 74 -2.13 -4.56 1.32
C TYR A 74 -1.31 -3.46 0.65
N VAL A 75 -1.68 -3.13 -0.59
CA VAL A 75 -1.24 -1.92 -1.28
C VAL A 75 -2.48 -1.14 -1.75
N GLY A 76 -2.68 0.04 -1.16
CA GLY A 76 -3.76 0.96 -1.52
C GLY A 76 -3.42 1.73 -2.80
N LEU A 77 -4.22 1.52 -3.84
CA LEU A 77 -4.00 2.12 -5.17
C LEU A 77 -5.19 2.95 -5.60
N GLY A 78 -4.92 4.16 -6.10
CA GLY A 78 -5.93 5.12 -6.56
C GLY A 78 -6.84 4.60 -7.69
N PRO A 79 -8.04 5.19 -7.87
CA PRO A 79 -9.00 4.77 -8.90
C PRO A 79 -8.43 4.92 -10.32
N GLY A 80 -7.59 5.92 -10.58
CA GLY A 80 -7.00 6.20 -11.90
C GLY A 80 -5.96 5.19 -12.40
N LEU A 81 -5.57 4.18 -11.62
CA LEU A 81 -4.60 3.19 -12.05
C LEU A 81 -5.22 2.08 -12.92
N PRO A 82 -4.51 1.56 -13.94
CA PRO A 82 -4.99 0.47 -14.78
C PRO A 82 -5.38 -0.77 -13.96
N ARG A 83 -6.54 -1.36 -14.27
CA ARG A 83 -7.05 -2.59 -13.61
C ARG A 83 -6.04 -3.75 -13.65
N LYS A 84 -5.25 -3.84 -14.72
CA LYS A 84 -4.19 -4.86 -14.86
C LYS A 84 -3.12 -4.72 -13.78
N VAL A 85 -2.66 -3.50 -13.51
CA VAL A 85 -1.65 -3.23 -12.47
C VAL A 85 -2.17 -3.63 -11.09
N LYS A 86 -3.42 -3.23 -10.76
CA LYS A 86 -4.06 -3.60 -9.49
C LYS A 86 -4.13 -5.12 -9.32
N ARG A 87 -4.54 -5.87 -10.36
CA ARG A 87 -4.56 -7.34 -10.34
C ARG A 87 -3.18 -7.94 -10.14
N SER A 88 -2.14 -7.39 -10.76
CA SER A 88 -0.77 -7.89 -10.59
C SER A 88 -0.26 -7.69 -9.17
N PHE A 89 -0.63 -6.60 -8.49
CA PHE A 89 -0.40 -6.48 -7.05
C PHE A 89 -1.15 -7.57 -6.29
N THR A 90 -2.45 -7.74 -6.47
CA THR A 90 -3.23 -8.79 -5.78
C THR A 90 -2.63 -10.20 -5.97
N ALA A 91 -2.04 -10.49 -7.13
CA ALA A 91 -1.38 -11.77 -7.38
C ALA A 91 -0.02 -11.94 -6.69
N ARG A 92 0.69 -10.84 -6.40
CA ARG A 92 1.99 -10.83 -5.70
C ARG A 92 1.88 -10.74 -4.20
N LEU A 93 0.90 -9.98 -3.71
CA LEU A 93 0.71 -9.78 -2.29
C LEU A 93 0.29 -11.09 -1.61
N ARG A 94 0.70 -11.24 -0.37
CA ARG A 94 0.27 -12.34 0.50
C ARG A 94 -0.75 -11.77 1.47
N PRO A 95 -2.00 -11.50 1.07
CA PRO A 95 -2.98 -10.93 1.98
C PRO A 95 -3.03 -11.81 3.23
N ALA A 96 -3.05 -11.17 4.40
CA ALA A 96 -3.31 -11.89 5.64
C ALA A 96 -4.54 -12.76 5.38
N GLY A 97 -4.41 -14.06 5.64
CA GLY A 97 -5.54 -14.97 5.52
C GLY A 97 -6.73 -14.43 6.29
N PRO A 98 -7.95 -14.93 6.02
CA PRO A 98 -9.11 -14.60 6.85
C PRO A 98 -8.67 -14.69 8.31
N GLY A 99 -8.91 -13.63 9.08
CA GLY A 99 -8.54 -13.62 10.50
C GLY A 99 -9.10 -14.85 11.20
N HIS A 100 -8.61 -15.15 12.40
CA HIS A 100 -9.10 -16.29 13.20
C HIS A 100 -10.62 -16.48 13.04
N PRO A 101 -11.15 -17.70 12.85
CA PRO A 101 -12.56 -17.95 12.50
C PRO A 101 -13.57 -17.14 13.36
N ASP A 102 -13.25 -16.89 14.62
CA ASP A 102 -14.05 -16.04 15.52
C ASP A 102 -14.17 -14.58 15.05
N LEU A 103 -13.12 -13.99 14.48
CA LEU A 103 -13.15 -12.64 13.90
C LEU A 103 -14.01 -12.59 12.64
N ILE A 104 -14.04 -13.68 11.85
CA ILE A 104 -14.90 -13.79 10.67
C ILE A 104 -16.37 -13.88 11.10
N ALA A 105 -16.66 -14.64 12.17
CA ALA A 105 -18.00 -14.81 12.71
C ALA A 105 -18.61 -13.48 13.19
N ILE A 106 -17.79 -12.58 13.77
CA ILE A 106 -18.24 -11.24 14.18
C ILE A 106 -18.67 -10.41 12.96
N GLY A 107 -17.88 -10.39 11.88
CA GLY A 107 -18.19 -9.61 10.68
C GLY A 107 -19.47 -10.05 9.94
N SER A 108 -19.91 -11.30 10.14
CA SER A 108 -21.15 -11.82 9.55
C SER A 108 -22.42 -11.39 10.31
N LEU A 109 -22.31 -11.04 11.60
CA LEU A 109 -23.47 -10.68 12.43
C LEU A 109 -23.85 -9.20 12.33
N TYR A 110 -22.96 -8.37 11.79
CA TYR A 110 -23.17 -6.91 11.64
C TYR A 110 -23.31 -6.48 10.17
N ARG A 111 -23.67 -7.39 9.26
CA ARG A 111 -23.97 -7.06 7.87
C ARG A 111 -25.47 -6.79 7.67
#